data_AF-A0A257MYA3-F1
#
_entry.id   AF-A0A257MYA3-F1
#
_cell.length_a   1.000
_cell.length_b   1.000
_cell.length_c   1.000
_cell.angle_alpha   90.00
_cell.angle_beta   90.00
_cell.angle_gamma   90.00
#
_symmetry.space_group_name_H-M   'P 1'
#
loop_
_entity.id
_entity.type
_entity.pdbx_description
1 polymer ?
#
loop_
_entity_poly.entity_id
_entity_poly.type
_entity_poly.pdbx_seq_one_letter_code
_entity_poly.pdbx_strand_id
1 'polypeptide(L)'
;MKLVTFTHNKLSRVGAVIDDAVVDSKDYPDIPASMVEFLGAGSKALQAMQELIDSGNARIALDEVNLNAPVPRPGKYLGIALNYVGHIEETGREKPEYPSFFTKQSTCVIGYGDAIHRPRVSDKLDYEGELAFVIGKRCRHVPVDKAHQVIAGFTIANDVSVRDWQMRSPTLMIGKSFDTCGPLGPWIVTSDEIRDPHNLA
;
A
#
# COMPACT_ATOMS: atom_id res chain seq x y z
N MET A 1 -13.60 6.20 -3.23
CA MET A 1 -13.55 5.86 -1.79
C MET A 1 -12.10 5.83 -1.25
N LYS A 2 -11.90 6.15 0.04
CA LYS A 2 -10.60 5.96 0.75
C LYS A 2 -10.69 4.76 1.71
N LEU A 3 -10.20 3.60 1.31
CA LEU A 3 -10.23 2.35 2.11
C LEU A 3 -9.08 2.30 3.11
N VAL A 4 -9.36 1.96 4.36
CA VAL A 4 -8.36 1.95 5.43
C VAL A 4 -8.42 0.66 6.25
N THR A 5 -7.28 0.24 6.78
CA THR A 5 -7.24 -0.70 7.90
C THR A 5 -6.91 0.10 9.15
N PHE A 6 -7.75 0.02 10.17
CA PHE A 6 -7.58 0.81 11.39
C PHE A 6 -7.77 -0.06 12.63
N THR A 7 -7.25 0.39 13.76
CA THR A 7 -7.45 -0.23 15.06
C THR A 7 -8.21 0.72 15.96
N HIS A 8 -9.33 0.25 16.51
CA HIS A 8 -10.10 0.95 17.53
C HIS A 8 -10.51 -0.07 18.61
N ASN A 9 -10.28 0.28 19.88
CA ASN A 9 -10.51 -0.62 21.03
C ASN A 9 -9.84 -1.99 20.89
N LYS A 10 -8.56 -2.00 20.47
CA LYS A 10 -7.71 -3.20 20.27
C LYS A 10 -8.18 -4.16 19.16
N LEU A 11 -9.19 -3.80 18.40
CA LEU A 11 -9.67 -4.59 17.27
C LEU A 11 -9.27 -3.91 15.96
N SER A 12 -8.55 -4.63 15.10
CA SER A 12 -8.16 -4.14 13.77
C SER A 12 -9.14 -4.62 12.71
N ARG A 13 -9.58 -3.73 11.82
CA ARG A 13 -10.56 -4.03 10.76
C ARG A 13 -10.50 -3.05 9.60
N VAL A 14 -11.20 -3.38 8.52
CA VAL A 14 -11.39 -2.52 7.34
C VAL A 14 -12.40 -1.42 7.66
N GLY A 15 -12.21 -0.26 7.06
CA GLY A 15 -13.17 0.84 7.06
C GLY A 15 -12.99 1.72 5.84
N ALA A 16 -13.72 2.83 5.79
CA ALA A 16 -13.51 3.90 4.83
C ALA A 16 -13.35 5.25 5.53
N VAL A 17 -12.49 6.11 5.02
CA VAL A 17 -12.34 7.49 5.53
C VAL A 17 -13.26 8.41 4.76
N ILE A 18 -14.13 9.11 5.48
CA ILE A 18 -15.03 10.15 4.97
C ILE A 18 -14.84 11.36 5.88
N ASP A 19 -14.38 12.47 5.30
CA ASP A 19 -14.03 13.69 6.02
C ASP A 19 -13.09 13.42 7.21
N ASP A 20 -13.52 13.72 8.44
CA ASP A 20 -12.80 13.55 9.69
C ASP A 20 -13.24 12.29 10.48
N ALA A 21 -13.84 11.31 9.79
CA ALA A 21 -14.32 10.08 10.41
C ALA A 21 -13.92 8.82 9.65
N VAL A 22 -13.83 7.71 10.39
CA VAL A 22 -13.77 6.36 9.85
C VAL A 22 -15.14 5.71 9.93
N VAL A 23 -15.58 5.18 8.79
CA VAL A 23 -16.74 4.29 8.67
C VAL A 23 -16.31 2.88 9.09
N ASP A 24 -16.84 2.42 10.21
CA ASP A 24 -16.46 1.18 10.87
C ASP A 24 -17.25 -0.04 10.37
N SER A 25 -16.56 -1.05 9.83
CA SER A 25 -17.18 -2.28 9.36
C SER A 25 -17.55 -3.30 10.43
N LYS A 26 -17.28 -3.04 11.71
CA LYS A 26 -17.34 -4.03 12.82
C LYS A 26 -18.60 -4.92 12.82
N ASP A 27 -19.77 -4.31 12.65
CA ASP A 27 -21.06 -4.99 12.78
C ASP A 27 -21.69 -5.34 11.41
N TYR A 28 -20.90 -5.28 10.33
CA TYR A 28 -21.33 -5.47 8.95
C TYR A 28 -20.65 -6.69 8.32
N PRO A 29 -21.25 -7.90 8.43
CA PRO A 29 -20.59 -9.15 8.05
C PRO A 29 -20.30 -9.30 6.54
N ASP A 30 -21.01 -8.56 5.69
CA ASP A 30 -20.74 -8.51 4.25
C ASP A 30 -19.47 -7.71 3.89
N ILE A 31 -18.85 -7.06 4.88
CA ILE A 31 -17.58 -6.35 4.78
C ILE A 31 -16.52 -7.14 5.58
N PRO A 32 -15.65 -7.91 4.90
CA PRO A 32 -14.61 -8.66 5.59
C PRO A 32 -13.68 -7.77 6.41
N ALA A 33 -13.29 -8.23 7.60
CA ALA A 33 -12.47 -7.45 8.52
C ALA A 33 -11.00 -7.30 8.06
N SER A 34 -10.50 -8.19 7.21
CA SER A 34 -9.15 -8.10 6.63
C SER A 34 -9.19 -7.42 5.25
N MET A 35 -8.29 -6.48 4.98
CA MET A 35 -8.22 -5.83 3.67
C MET A 35 -7.97 -6.84 2.53
N VAL A 36 -7.20 -7.90 2.77
CA VAL A 36 -6.95 -8.92 1.74
C VAL A 36 -8.23 -9.68 1.40
N GLU A 37 -9.05 -10.00 2.41
CA GLU A 37 -10.34 -10.68 2.21
C GLU A 37 -11.37 -9.74 1.59
N PHE A 38 -11.39 -8.48 2.03
CA PHE A 38 -12.24 -7.42 1.47
C PHE A 38 -11.97 -7.23 -0.03
N LEU A 39 -10.70 -7.08 -0.42
CA LEU A 39 -10.30 -6.98 -1.81
C LEU A 39 -10.65 -8.26 -2.58
N GLY A 40 -10.41 -9.43 -1.98
CA GLY A 40 -10.76 -10.73 -2.56
C GLY A 40 -12.26 -10.94 -2.81
N ALA A 41 -13.13 -10.35 -1.97
CA ALA A 41 -14.58 -10.36 -2.13
C ALA A 41 -15.07 -9.43 -3.26
N GLY A 42 -14.22 -8.52 -3.74
CA GLY A 42 -14.44 -7.71 -4.92
C GLY A 42 -15.63 -6.77 -4.81
N SER A 43 -16.46 -6.69 -5.87
CA SER A 43 -17.55 -5.71 -5.97
C SER A 43 -18.60 -5.84 -4.88
N LYS A 44 -18.82 -7.04 -4.32
CA LYS A 44 -19.79 -7.25 -3.24
C LYS A 44 -19.41 -6.49 -1.98
N ALA A 45 -18.15 -6.62 -1.54
CA ALA A 45 -17.67 -5.93 -0.34
C ALA A 45 -17.54 -4.41 -0.57
N LEU A 46 -17.14 -3.99 -1.77
CA LEU A 46 -17.12 -2.56 -2.14
C LEU A 46 -18.52 -1.94 -2.10
N GLN A 47 -19.52 -2.65 -2.64
CA GLN A 47 -20.91 -2.19 -2.60
C GLN A 47 -21.43 -2.11 -1.16
N ALA A 48 -21.19 -3.14 -0.33
CA ALA A 48 -21.59 -3.13 1.07
C ALA A 48 -20.93 -1.97 1.85
N MET A 49 -19.66 -1.66 1.58
CA MET A 49 -18.98 -0.50 2.16
C MET A 49 -19.61 0.81 1.69
N GLN A 50 -19.96 0.93 0.41
CA GLN A 50 -20.63 2.12 -0.12
C GLN A 50 -22.00 2.33 0.52
N GLU A 51 -22.82 1.27 0.65
CA GLU A 51 -24.12 1.33 1.32
C GLU A 51 -23.98 1.76 2.79
N LEU A 52 -22.94 1.28 3.48
CA LEU A 52 -22.64 1.71 4.84
C LEU A 52 -22.21 3.19 4.91
N ILE A 53 -21.38 3.65 3.97
CA ILE A 53 -21.04 5.07 3.83
C ILE A 53 -22.32 5.88 3.64
N ASP A 54 -23.17 5.52 2.69
CA ASP A 54 -24.39 6.26 2.34
C ASP A 54 -25.42 6.29 3.46
N SER A 55 -25.43 5.26 4.31
CA SER A 55 -26.32 5.20 5.48
C SER A 55 -26.02 6.25 6.57
N GLY A 56 -24.81 6.84 6.56
CA GLY A 56 -24.35 7.77 7.59
C GLY A 56 -24.02 7.13 8.96
N ASN A 57 -24.13 5.81 9.10
CA ASN A 57 -23.95 5.11 10.38
C ASN A 57 -22.48 4.71 10.66
N ALA A 58 -22.23 4.15 11.85
CA ALA A 58 -20.96 3.55 12.24
C ALA A 58 -19.73 4.46 12.06
N ARG A 59 -19.85 5.72 12.47
CA ARG A 59 -18.77 6.72 12.39
C ARG A 59 -17.99 6.77 13.70
N ILE A 60 -16.66 6.74 13.59
CA ILE A 60 -15.72 7.02 14.68
C ILE A 60 -14.87 8.21 14.25
N ALA A 61 -14.58 9.14 15.15
CA ALA A 61 -13.70 10.25 14.82
C ALA A 61 -12.31 9.74 14.41
N LEU A 62 -11.71 10.37 13.40
CA LEU A 62 -10.44 9.91 12.82
C LEU A 62 -9.28 9.96 13.83
N ASP A 63 -9.34 10.86 14.81
CA ASP A 63 -8.36 10.99 15.89
C ASP A 63 -8.57 10.00 17.05
N GLU A 64 -9.69 9.28 17.08
CA GLU A 64 -9.98 8.21 18.05
C GLU A 64 -9.49 6.82 17.59
N VAL A 65 -8.94 6.73 16.37
CA VAL A 65 -8.46 5.47 15.79
C VAL A 65 -6.97 5.51 15.49
N ASN A 66 -6.33 4.33 15.52
CA ASN A 66 -4.99 4.18 14.96
C ASN A 66 -5.09 3.69 13.51
N LEU A 67 -4.57 4.47 12.55
CA LEU A 67 -4.48 4.02 11.17
C LEU A 67 -3.31 3.05 11.02
N ASN A 68 -3.58 1.87 10.51
CA ASN A 68 -2.54 0.89 10.18
C ASN A 68 -2.17 1.02 8.70
N ALA A 69 -1.17 0.26 8.25
CA ALA A 69 -0.95 0.08 6.82
C ALA A 69 -2.24 -0.46 6.16
N PRO A 70 -2.66 0.04 4.98
CA PRO A 70 -3.92 -0.39 4.39
C PRO A 70 -3.96 -1.89 4.10
N VAL A 71 -2.82 -2.48 3.75
CA VAL A 71 -2.61 -3.94 3.63
C VAL A 71 -1.43 -4.33 4.54
N PRO A 72 -1.64 -4.66 5.83
CA PRO A 72 -0.55 -4.87 6.79
C PRO A 72 0.39 -6.05 6.45
N ARG A 73 -0.14 -7.06 5.77
CA ARG A 73 0.59 -8.27 5.36
C ARG A 73 0.20 -8.65 3.94
N PRO A 74 0.70 -7.92 2.92
CA PRO A 74 0.37 -8.24 1.54
C PRO A 74 0.96 -9.62 1.18
N GLY A 75 0.27 -10.41 0.36
CA GLY A 75 0.79 -11.72 -0.07
C GLY A 75 2.06 -11.61 -0.93
N LYS A 76 2.28 -10.46 -1.56
CA LYS A 76 3.51 -10.07 -2.28
C LYS A 76 3.70 -8.57 -2.13
N TYR A 77 4.93 -8.12 -1.88
CA TYR A 77 5.33 -6.73 -2.02
C TYR A 77 6.41 -6.65 -3.11
N LEU A 78 6.01 -6.14 -4.27
CA LEU A 78 6.86 -6.00 -5.45
C LEU A 78 7.27 -4.54 -5.61
N GLY A 79 8.57 -4.31 -5.81
CA GLY A 79 9.12 -3.01 -6.19
C GLY A 79 9.66 -3.03 -7.61
N ILE A 80 9.67 -1.87 -8.27
CA ILE A 80 10.24 -1.68 -9.60
C ILE A 80 11.41 -0.69 -9.46
N ALA A 81 12.62 -1.17 -9.68
CA ALA A 81 13.80 -0.31 -9.62
C ALA A 81 13.96 0.50 -10.92
N LEU A 82 14.56 1.69 -10.80
CA LEU A 82 14.99 2.53 -11.93
C LEU A 82 13.83 2.91 -12.88
N ASN A 83 12.68 3.30 -12.30
CA ASN A 83 11.48 3.62 -13.07
C ASN A 83 11.22 5.14 -13.25
N TYR A 84 12.10 5.99 -12.73
CA TYR A 84 12.08 7.45 -12.94
C TYR A 84 13.35 7.91 -13.62
N VAL A 85 13.22 8.70 -14.69
CA VAL A 85 14.36 9.17 -15.50
C VAL A 85 15.38 9.93 -14.65
N GLY A 86 14.93 10.84 -13.78
CA GLY A 86 15.84 11.58 -12.90
C GLY A 86 16.64 10.68 -11.95
N HIS A 87 16.06 9.58 -11.47
CA HIS A 87 16.77 8.63 -10.62
C HIS A 87 17.75 7.74 -11.41
N ILE A 88 17.46 7.46 -12.68
CA ILE A 88 18.42 6.79 -13.58
C ILE A 88 19.66 7.66 -13.75
N GLU A 89 19.47 8.97 -14.00
CA GLU A 89 20.56 9.94 -14.13
C GLU A 89 21.40 10.05 -12.85
N GLU A 90 20.77 10.10 -11.67
CA GLU A 90 21.44 10.13 -10.37
C GLU A 90 22.31 8.90 -10.11
N THR A 91 21.80 7.71 -10.45
CA THR A 91 22.51 6.44 -10.17
C THR A 91 23.61 6.13 -11.18
N GLY A 92 23.67 6.84 -12.32
CA GLY A 92 24.61 6.60 -13.42
C GLY A 92 24.42 5.25 -14.11
N ARG A 93 23.25 4.62 -13.96
CA ARG A 93 22.93 3.32 -14.56
C ARG A 93 22.27 3.49 -15.92
N GLU A 94 22.43 2.49 -16.78
CA GLU A 94 21.68 2.45 -18.04
C GLU A 94 20.20 2.18 -17.79
N LYS A 95 19.34 2.77 -18.62
CA LYS A 95 17.91 2.51 -18.59
C LYS A 95 17.66 1.02 -18.89
N PRO A 96 16.97 0.27 -18.00
CA PRO A 96 16.65 -1.12 -18.25
C PRO A 96 15.77 -1.30 -19.51
N GLU A 97 16.04 -2.35 -20.29
CA GLU A 97 15.17 -2.74 -21.43
C GLU A 97 13.78 -3.22 -20.94
N TYR A 98 13.74 -3.85 -19.75
CA TYR A 98 12.53 -4.34 -19.09
C TYR A 98 12.45 -3.81 -17.65
N PRO A 99 11.25 -3.65 -17.06
CA PRO A 99 11.11 -3.25 -15.66
C PRO A 99 11.87 -4.18 -14.71
N SER A 100 12.74 -3.61 -13.87
CA SER A 100 13.57 -4.37 -12.95
C SER A 100 12.83 -4.64 -11.65
N PHE A 101 12.20 -5.81 -11.56
CA PHE A 101 11.46 -6.22 -10.37
C PHE A 101 12.38 -6.71 -9.25
N PHE A 102 12.01 -6.38 -8.02
CA PHE A 102 12.51 -7.02 -6.81
C PHE A 102 11.37 -7.21 -5.80
N THR A 103 11.64 -7.96 -4.74
CA THR A 103 10.68 -8.21 -3.66
C THR A 103 11.12 -7.54 -2.37
N LYS A 104 10.14 -7.02 -1.63
CA LYS A 104 10.28 -6.69 -0.20
C LYS A 104 9.60 -7.79 0.62
N GLN A 105 10.10 -8.08 1.81
CA GLN A 105 9.43 -9.00 2.72
C GLN A 105 8.18 -8.33 3.30
N SER A 106 7.04 -9.03 3.30
CA SER A 106 5.77 -8.48 3.81
C SER A 106 5.82 -8.09 5.29
N THR A 107 6.80 -8.58 6.05
CA THR A 107 7.03 -8.22 7.46
C THR A 107 7.51 -6.79 7.64
N CYS A 108 8.16 -6.18 6.63
CA CYS A 108 8.68 -4.82 6.73
C CYS A 108 7.61 -3.73 6.70
N VAL A 109 6.35 -4.10 6.40
CA VAL A 109 5.25 -3.16 6.26
C VAL A 109 4.87 -2.56 7.61
N ILE A 110 4.78 -1.23 7.63
CA ILE A 110 4.27 -0.41 8.74
C ILE A 110 3.31 0.66 8.21
N GLY A 111 2.46 1.18 9.10
CA GLY A 111 1.41 2.14 8.76
C GLY A 111 1.82 3.60 8.88
N TYR A 112 0.83 4.47 8.73
CA TYR A 112 0.98 5.90 8.99
C TYR A 112 1.29 6.15 10.47
N GLY A 113 2.28 7.01 10.74
CA GLY A 113 2.69 7.37 12.11
C GLY A 113 3.63 6.37 12.79
N ASP A 114 3.79 5.16 12.25
CA ASP A 114 4.75 4.18 12.75
C ASP A 114 6.20 4.61 12.45
N ALA A 115 7.12 4.30 13.37
CA ALA A 115 8.52 4.69 13.25
C ALA A 115 9.30 3.78 12.29
N ILE A 116 10.08 4.38 11.40
CA ILE A 116 11.12 3.69 10.64
C ILE A 116 12.36 3.54 11.52
N HIS A 117 12.78 2.30 11.78
CA HIS A 117 13.92 1.99 12.62
C HIS A 117 15.20 1.88 11.78
N ARG A 118 16.17 2.76 12.06
CA ARG A 118 17.52 2.60 11.50
C ARG A 118 18.19 1.36 12.10
N PRO A 119 18.60 0.37 11.29
CA PRO A 119 19.23 -0.83 11.81
C PRO A 119 20.61 -0.51 12.40
N ARG A 120 21.02 -1.21 13.47
CA ARG A 120 22.32 -0.98 14.12
C ARG A 120 23.53 -1.31 13.23
N VAL A 121 23.31 -2.12 12.20
CA VAL A 121 24.36 -2.65 11.31
C VAL A 121 24.69 -1.73 10.12
N SER A 122 24.05 -0.56 10.02
CA SER A 122 24.31 0.39 8.95
C SER A 122 23.85 1.80 9.35
N ASP A 123 24.60 2.79 8.88
CA ASP A 123 24.22 4.21 8.92
C ASP A 123 23.65 4.71 7.59
N LYS A 124 23.63 3.88 6.54
CA LYS A 124 23.21 4.24 5.17
C LYS A 124 21.73 3.93 4.90
N LEU A 125 20.86 4.38 5.80
CA LEU A 125 19.42 4.32 5.61
C LEU A 125 18.95 5.47 4.72
N ASP A 126 18.11 5.17 3.75
CA ASP A 126 17.63 6.13 2.76
C ASP A 126 16.14 5.95 2.47
N TYR A 127 15.47 7.00 2.00
CA TYR A 127 14.03 7.04 1.70
C TYR A 127 13.78 7.11 0.20
N GLU A 128 12.66 6.55 -0.24
CA GLU A 128 12.24 6.57 -1.66
C GLU A 128 10.71 6.69 -1.70
N GLY A 129 10.19 7.90 -1.99
CA GLY A 129 8.75 8.12 -2.10
C GLY A 129 8.22 7.56 -3.42
N GLU A 130 7.24 6.67 -3.34
CA GLU A 130 6.75 5.89 -4.48
C GLU A 130 5.23 5.88 -4.55
N LEU A 131 4.69 5.88 -5.78
CA LEU A 131 3.30 5.52 -6.01
C LEU A 131 3.16 3.99 -5.95
N ALA A 132 2.33 3.49 -5.05
CA ALA A 132 1.96 2.09 -4.99
C ALA A 132 0.54 1.88 -5.53
N PHE A 133 0.35 0.82 -6.32
CA PHE A 133 -0.99 0.34 -6.68
C PHE A 133 -1.27 -1.00 -6.00
N VAL A 134 -2.52 -1.20 -5.61
CA VAL A 134 -2.99 -2.42 -4.94
C VAL A 134 -3.82 -3.25 -5.90
N ILE A 135 -3.46 -4.52 -6.08
CA ILE A 135 -4.23 -5.45 -6.91
C ILE A 135 -5.48 -5.89 -6.15
N GLY A 136 -6.65 -5.67 -6.75
CA GLY A 136 -7.96 -6.01 -6.20
C GLY A 136 -8.56 -7.30 -6.73
N LYS A 137 -8.03 -7.84 -7.83
CA LYS A 137 -8.58 -9.03 -8.47
C LYS A 137 -7.49 -10.05 -8.73
N ARG A 138 -7.77 -11.32 -8.46
CA ARG A 138 -6.89 -12.41 -8.87
C ARG A 138 -6.74 -12.38 -10.39
N CYS A 139 -5.52 -12.28 -10.88
CA CYS A 139 -5.25 -12.08 -12.29
C CYS A 139 -3.98 -12.80 -12.76
N ARG A 140 -3.92 -13.12 -14.05
CA ARG A 140 -2.76 -13.71 -14.72
C ARG A 140 -2.83 -13.37 -16.21
N HIS A 141 -1.70 -13.01 -16.81
CA HIS A 141 -1.60 -12.65 -18.24
C HIS A 141 -2.58 -11.52 -18.63
N VAL A 142 -2.65 -10.48 -17.80
CA VAL A 142 -3.51 -9.33 -18.05
C VAL A 142 -2.95 -8.54 -19.24
N PRO A 143 -3.74 -8.32 -20.31
CA PRO A 143 -3.35 -7.43 -21.40
C PRO A 143 -3.06 -6.02 -20.90
N VAL A 144 -2.10 -5.32 -21.52
CA VAL A 144 -1.68 -3.97 -21.09
C VAL A 144 -2.86 -2.99 -21.06
N ASP A 145 -3.70 -3.01 -22.09
CA ASP A 145 -4.91 -2.19 -22.21
C ASP A 145 -5.97 -2.47 -21.14
N LYS A 146 -5.89 -3.63 -20.46
CA LYS A 146 -6.80 -4.04 -19.38
C LYS A 146 -6.17 -4.01 -18.00
N ALA A 147 -4.92 -3.59 -17.86
CA ALA A 147 -4.20 -3.58 -16.58
C ALA A 147 -4.95 -2.79 -15.49
N HIS A 148 -5.56 -1.66 -15.85
CA HIS A 148 -6.34 -0.84 -14.92
C HIS A 148 -7.51 -1.59 -14.26
N GLN A 149 -8.08 -2.61 -14.92
CA GLN A 149 -9.27 -3.32 -14.45
C GLN A 149 -9.03 -4.23 -13.24
N VAL A 150 -7.76 -4.56 -12.95
CA VAL A 150 -7.36 -5.42 -11.83
C VAL A 150 -6.83 -4.62 -10.63
N ILE A 151 -6.67 -3.30 -10.79
CA ILE A 151 -6.20 -2.40 -9.73
C ILE A 151 -7.41 -1.98 -8.87
N ALA A 152 -7.33 -2.26 -7.56
CA ALA A 152 -8.31 -1.77 -6.59
C ALA A 152 -8.17 -0.27 -6.34
N GLY A 153 -6.93 0.22 -6.33
CA GLY A 153 -6.63 1.59 -6.01
C GLY A 153 -5.14 1.81 -5.82
N PHE A 154 -4.82 2.98 -5.28
CA PHE A 154 -3.47 3.48 -5.13
C PHE A 154 -3.23 3.95 -3.70
N THR A 155 -1.99 3.88 -3.24
CA THR A 155 -1.54 4.38 -1.94
C THR A 155 -0.11 4.90 -2.06
N ILE A 156 0.39 5.53 -1.01
CA ILE A 156 1.77 6.00 -0.97
C ILE A 156 2.62 4.89 -0.36
N ALA A 157 3.79 4.67 -0.96
CA ALA A 157 4.83 3.82 -0.40
C ALA A 157 6.10 4.64 -0.09
N ASN A 158 6.81 4.24 0.95
CA ASN A 158 8.20 4.63 1.13
C ASN A 158 9.08 3.38 0.99
N ASP A 159 9.82 3.26 -0.11
CA ASP A 159 10.73 2.14 -0.36
C ASP A 159 12.08 2.33 0.37
N VAL A 160 12.00 2.36 1.70
CA VAL A 160 13.17 2.57 2.56
C VAL A 160 14.24 1.53 2.26
N SER A 161 15.47 2.01 2.09
CA SER A 161 16.60 1.24 1.61
C SER A 161 17.80 1.38 2.54
N VAL A 162 18.40 0.26 2.93
CA VAL A 162 19.69 0.20 3.62
C VAL A 162 20.77 -0.02 2.55
N ARG A 163 21.36 1.08 2.06
CA ARG A 163 22.08 1.12 0.78
C ARG A 163 23.31 0.21 0.71
N ASP A 164 24.09 0.12 1.78
CA ASP A 164 25.24 -0.78 1.80
C ASP A 164 24.81 -2.26 1.82
N TRP A 165 23.69 -2.59 2.48
CA TRP A 165 23.14 -3.94 2.49
C TRP A 165 22.45 -4.32 1.18
N GLN A 166 21.88 -3.33 0.46
CA GLN A 166 21.32 -3.51 -0.87
C GLN A 166 22.36 -4.07 -1.86
N MET A 167 23.64 -3.75 -1.67
CA MET A 167 24.75 -4.21 -2.52
C MET A 167 25.41 -5.52 -2.07
N ARG A 168 24.98 -6.13 -0.95
CA ARG A 168 25.58 -7.36 -0.39
C ARG A 168 24.94 -8.66 -0.92
N SER A 169 23.93 -8.56 -1.78
CA SER A 169 23.25 -9.70 -2.38
C SER A 169 23.03 -9.43 -3.87
N PRO A 170 22.96 -10.48 -4.71
CA PRO A 170 22.56 -10.34 -6.12
C PRO A 170 21.14 -9.77 -6.28
N THR A 171 20.33 -9.78 -5.23
CA THR A 171 18.99 -9.18 -5.20
C THR A 171 18.97 -7.98 -4.26
N LEU A 172 18.07 -7.03 -4.51
CA LEU A 172 17.90 -5.86 -3.64
C LEU A 172 17.23 -6.20 -2.30
N MET A 173 16.70 -7.42 -2.17
CA MET A 173 15.79 -7.84 -1.10
C MET A 173 16.33 -7.53 0.29
N ILE A 174 17.58 -7.86 0.61
CA ILE A 174 18.12 -7.70 1.97
C ILE A 174 18.15 -6.22 2.37
N GLY A 175 18.68 -5.35 1.51
CA GLY A 175 18.70 -3.90 1.78
C GLY A 175 17.32 -3.25 1.78
N LYS A 176 16.34 -3.87 1.12
CA LYS A 176 14.97 -3.35 0.96
C LYS A 176 13.97 -3.93 1.97
N SER A 177 14.36 -4.88 2.83
CA SER A 177 13.40 -5.70 3.62
C SER A 177 13.66 -5.76 5.12
N PHE A 178 14.53 -4.91 5.65
CA PHE A 178 14.61 -4.75 7.11
C PHE A 178 13.22 -4.39 7.66
N ASP A 179 12.88 -4.85 8.86
CA ASP A 179 11.61 -4.48 9.49
C ASP A 179 11.44 -2.96 9.51
N THR A 180 10.21 -2.47 9.38
CA THR A 180 9.85 -1.04 9.25
C THR A 180 10.27 -0.34 7.96
N CYS A 181 10.98 -1.01 7.04
CA CYS A 181 11.43 -0.40 5.78
C CYS A 181 10.40 -0.44 4.64
N GLY A 182 9.14 -0.80 4.90
CA GLY A 182 8.06 -0.74 3.90
C GLY A 182 6.83 0.04 4.34
N PRO A 183 6.94 1.32 4.77
CA PRO A 183 5.74 2.14 5.03
C PRO A 183 4.77 2.17 3.85
N LEU A 184 3.49 1.93 4.13
CA LEU A 184 2.38 2.01 3.19
C LEU A 184 1.21 2.76 3.83
N GLY A 185 0.58 3.69 3.11
CA GLY A 185 -0.65 4.33 3.58
C GLY A 185 -0.80 5.81 3.20
N PRO A 186 -1.64 6.57 3.93
CA PRO A 186 -2.45 6.14 5.09
C PRO A 186 -3.67 5.27 4.73
N TRP A 187 -4.12 5.29 3.47
CA TRP A 187 -5.27 4.53 2.96
C TRP A 187 -5.07 4.19 1.48
N ILE A 188 -5.92 3.31 0.94
CA ILE A 188 -6.04 3.07 -0.50
C ILE A 188 -7.10 4.02 -1.05
N VAL A 189 -6.72 4.88 -1.99
CA VAL A 189 -7.66 5.64 -2.82
C VAL A 189 -8.11 4.73 -3.96
N THR A 190 -9.40 4.42 -4.04
CA THR A 190 -9.93 3.51 -5.06
C THR A 190 -9.73 4.06 -6.47
N SER A 191 -9.60 3.19 -7.45
CA SER A 191 -9.20 3.56 -8.82
C SER A 191 -10.18 4.50 -9.53
N ASP A 192 -11.46 4.52 -9.13
CA ASP A 192 -12.49 5.44 -9.62
C ASP A 192 -12.30 6.90 -9.16
N GLU A 193 -11.55 7.14 -8.08
CA GLU A 193 -11.26 8.49 -7.56
C GLU A 193 -10.04 9.14 -8.26
N ILE A 194 -9.21 8.34 -8.93
CA ILE A 194 -7.99 8.82 -9.59
C ILE A 194 -8.24 8.88 -11.08
N ARG A 195 -8.51 10.09 -11.59
CA ARG A 195 -8.83 10.32 -13.00
C ARG A 195 -7.70 9.91 -13.94
N ASP A 196 -6.46 10.21 -13.60
CA ASP A 196 -5.28 9.88 -14.41
C ASP A 196 -4.07 9.53 -13.52
N PRO A 197 -3.80 8.23 -13.29
CA PRO A 197 -2.64 7.81 -12.49
C PRO A 197 -1.30 8.05 -13.21
N HIS A 198 -1.29 8.45 -14.49
CA HIS A 198 -0.08 8.79 -15.23
C HIS A 198 0.30 10.27 -15.11
N ASN A 199 -0.55 11.09 -14.48
CA ASN A 199 -0.33 12.53 -14.34
C ASN A 199 -0.83 13.03 -12.97
N LEU A 200 -0.20 12.51 -11.91
CA LEU A 200 -0.44 12.95 -10.53
C LEU A 200 0.38 14.22 -10.25
N ALA A 201 -0.30 15.25 -9.72
CA ALA A 201 0.29 16.56 -9.38
C ALA A 201 0.44 16.73 -7.87
#